data_AF-A0A1Z2RXA5-F1
#
_entry.id   AF-A0A1Z2RXA5-F1
#
_cell.length_a   1.000
_cell.length_b   1.000
_cell.length_c   1.000
_cell.angle_alpha   90.00
_cell.angle_beta   90.00
_cell.angle_gamma   90.00
#
_symmetry.space_group_name_H-M   'P 1'
#
loop_
_entity.id
_entity.type
_entity.pdbx_description
1 polymer ?
#
loop_
_entity_poly.entity_id
_entity_poly.type
_entity_poly.pdbx_seq_one_letter_code
_entity_poly.pdbx_strand_id
1 'polypeptide(L)'
;MKSDPREDRHVAHRGHAPRTPHENFYAGLVQVHGELRQASAQILAGASAERGNHTSVNRRIRAFVEELENHHRSEDVFFFPAFRAAGRLRSTDIAFLDARDDEHVVIVRLAEELQALTERTRSNWAASVRSLITELGQVADAHFAAEEQVLTPRHLAEMITQGQLVDVYREMGQNWNRSTPYRLR
;
A
#
# COMPACT_ATOMS: atom_id res chain seq x y z
N MET A 1 -50.51 -21.65 34.25
CA MET A 1 -49.42 -21.88 33.29
C MET A 1 -49.84 -21.35 31.93
N LYS A 2 -49.37 -20.17 31.53
CA LYS A 2 -49.50 -19.65 30.16
C LYS A 2 -48.09 -19.69 29.57
N SER A 3 -47.88 -20.57 28.60
CA SER A 3 -46.60 -20.73 27.91
C SER A 3 -46.45 -19.63 26.87
N ASP A 4 -45.33 -18.91 26.95
CA ASP A 4 -44.95 -17.81 26.08
C ASP A 4 -44.32 -18.36 24.79
N PRO A 5 -44.89 -18.10 23.59
CA PRO A 5 -44.33 -18.60 22.35
C PRO A 5 -43.17 -17.69 21.93
N ARG A 6 -41.95 -18.17 22.16
CA ARG A 6 -40.74 -17.54 21.63
C ARG A 6 -40.76 -17.62 20.10
N GLU A 7 -41.02 -16.48 19.47
CA GLU A 7 -40.80 -16.25 18.03
C GLU A 7 -39.33 -16.50 17.69
N ASP A 8 -39.06 -17.61 17.00
CA ASP A 8 -37.83 -17.84 16.25
C ASP A 8 -37.73 -16.84 15.10
N ARG A 9 -37.12 -15.68 15.37
CA ARG A 9 -36.72 -14.74 14.32
C ARG A 9 -35.47 -15.26 13.63
N HIS A 10 -35.67 -16.03 12.58
CA HIS A 10 -34.65 -16.29 11.57
C HIS A 10 -34.19 -14.96 10.96
N VAL A 11 -33.05 -14.46 11.43
CA VAL A 11 -32.34 -13.35 10.79
C VAL A 11 -31.77 -13.89 9.48
N ALA A 12 -32.48 -13.62 8.38
CA ALA A 12 -31.96 -13.88 7.05
C ALA A 12 -30.66 -13.09 6.86
N HIS A 13 -29.52 -13.79 6.91
CA HIS A 13 -28.24 -13.23 6.50
C HIS A 13 -28.36 -12.78 5.04
N ARG A 14 -28.48 -11.46 4.83
CA ARG A 14 -28.40 -10.88 3.49
C ARG A 14 -27.01 -11.16 2.94
N GLY A 15 -26.92 -12.17 2.06
CA GLY A 15 -25.72 -12.44 1.28
C GLY A 15 -25.36 -11.17 0.51
N HIS A 16 -24.24 -10.56 0.85
CA HIS A 16 -23.71 -9.46 0.07
C HIS A 16 -23.26 -10.03 -1.28
N ALA A 17 -23.61 -9.35 -2.37
CA ALA A 17 -23.12 -9.72 -3.69
C ALA A 17 -21.57 -9.74 -3.68
N PRO A 18 -20.94 -10.68 -4.40
CA PRO A 18 -19.48 -10.73 -4.46
C PRO A 18 -18.93 -9.44 -5.08
N ARG A 19 -17.82 -8.94 -4.52
CA ARG A 19 -17.11 -7.77 -5.05
C ARG A 19 -16.55 -8.06 -6.44
N THR A 20 -16.64 -7.06 -7.31
CA THR A 20 -15.98 -7.04 -8.63
C THR A 20 -14.45 -6.97 -8.49
N PRO A 21 -13.68 -7.31 -9.54
CA PRO A 21 -12.23 -7.17 -9.53
C PRO A 21 -11.76 -5.74 -9.22
N HIS A 22 -12.44 -4.71 -9.73
CA HIS A 22 -12.11 -3.31 -9.44
C HIS A 22 -12.33 -2.94 -7.98
N GLU A 23 -13.42 -3.41 -7.37
CA GLU A 23 -13.68 -3.21 -5.93
C GLU A 23 -12.67 -3.96 -5.06
N ASN A 24 -12.22 -5.15 -5.49
CA ASN A 24 -11.18 -5.89 -4.77
C ASN A 24 -9.82 -5.19 -4.86
N PHE A 25 -9.46 -4.66 -6.03
CA PHE A 25 -8.24 -3.85 -6.18
C PHE A 25 -8.27 -2.64 -5.26
N TYR A 26 -9.32 -1.82 -5.35
CA TYR A 26 -9.43 -0.62 -4.53
C TYR A 26 -9.44 -0.92 -3.02
N ALA A 27 -10.16 -1.97 -2.61
CA ALA A 27 -10.17 -2.37 -1.20
C ALA A 27 -8.78 -2.85 -0.72
N GLY A 28 -8.04 -3.59 -1.56
CA GLY A 28 -6.67 -4.00 -1.27
C GLY A 28 -5.71 -2.82 -1.16
N LEU A 29 -5.80 -1.88 -2.11
CA LEU A 29 -5.02 -0.64 -2.12
C LEU A 29 -5.21 0.16 -0.81
N VAL A 30 -6.47 0.49 -0.48
CA VAL A 30 -6.82 1.23 0.75
C VAL A 30 -6.36 0.48 2.01
N GLN A 31 -6.48 -0.85 2.01
CA GLN A 31 -6.05 -1.67 3.14
C GLN A 31 -4.52 -1.56 3.34
N VAL A 32 -3.73 -1.79 2.30
CA VAL A 32 -2.26 -1.71 2.37
C VAL A 32 -1.81 -0.31 2.78
N HIS A 33 -2.41 0.75 2.21
CA HIS A 33 -2.11 2.12 2.63
C HIS A 33 -2.41 2.36 4.11
N GLY A 34 -3.54 1.85 4.60
CA GLY A 34 -3.89 1.93 6.03
C GLY A 34 -2.88 1.23 6.93
N GLU A 35 -2.40 0.05 6.52
CA GLU A 35 -1.39 -0.73 7.24
C GLU A 35 -0.03 -0.01 7.25
N LEU A 36 0.40 0.56 6.12
CA LEU A 36 1.64 1.34 5.99
C LEU A 36 1.61 2.60 6.86
N ARG A 37 0.50 3.34 6.87
CA ARG A 37 0.30 4.50 7.77
C ARG A 37 0.41 4.10 9.24
N GLN A 38 -0.24 3.00 9.62
CA GLN A 38 -0.20 2.50 10.99
C GLN A 38 1.23 2.08 11.38
N ALA A 39 1.96 1.40 10.49
CA ALA A 39 3.34 0.99 10.73
C ALA A 39 4.27 2.20 10.90
N SER A 40 4.14 3.24 10.06
CA SER A 40 4.87 4.50 10.19
C SER A 40 4.64 5.18 11.54
N ALA A 41 3.37 5.29 11.97
CA ALA A 41 3.03 5.85 13.28
C ALA A 41 3.64 5.04 14.45
N GLN A 42 3.67 3.72 14.34
CA GLN A 42 4.28 2.84 15.37
C GLN A 42 5.81 3.00 15.43
N ILE A 43 6.49 3.18 14.29
CA ILE A 43 7.92 3.46 14.24
C ILE A 43 8.21 4.80 14.91
N LEU A 44 7.46 5.86 14.55
CA LEU A 44 7.60 7.19 15.12
C LEU A 44 7.40 7.19 16.65
N ALA A 45 6.35 6.52 17.13
CA ALA A 45 6.08 6.39 18.55
C ALA A 45 7.21 5.63 19.28
N GLY A 46 7.69 4.53 18.69
CA GLY A 46 8.79 3.74 19.25
C GLY A 46 10.11 4.51 19.33
N ALA A 47 10.43 5.32 18.33
CA ALA A 47 11.62 6.17 18.29
C ALA A 47 11.50 7.42 19.20
N SER A 48 10.29 7.75 19.67
CA SER A 48 10.05 8.89 20.56
C SER A 48 10.09 8.51 22.05
N ALA A 49 10.00 7.22 22.39
CA ALA A 49 10.05 6.77 23.77
C ALA A 49 11.46 6.92 24.37
N GLU A 50 11.56 7.47 25.59
CA GLU A 50 12.84 7.74 26.31
C GLU A 50 13.74 6.50 26.52
N ARG A 51 13.16 5.29 26.45
CA ARG A 51 13.87 3.99 26.51
C ARG A 51 13.53 3.11 25.31
N GLY A 52 13.37 3.71 24.12
CA GLY A 52 13.01 2.99 22.91
C GLY A 52 13.86 1.73 22.71
N ASN A 53 13.21 0.56 22.61
CA ASN A 53 13.90 -0.69 22.31
C ASN A 53 14.34 -0.66 20.83
N HIS A 54 15.60 -0.27 20.60
CA HIS A 54 16.19 -0.16 19.25
C HIS A 54 15.95 -1.41 18.41
N THR A 55 16.09 -2.60 18.99
CA THR A 55 15.86 -3.87 18.28
C THR A 55 14.41 -3.99 17.80
N SER A 56 13.45 -3.62 18.64
CA SER A 56 12.03 -3.65 18.28
C SER A 56 11.70 -2.65 17.18
N VAL A 57 12.22 -1.42 17.27
CA VAL A 57 11.99 -0.39 16.25
C VAL A 57 12.68 -0.75 14.94
N ASN A 58 13.94 -1.22 14.98
CA ASN A 58 14.65 -1.65 13.78
C ASN A 58 13.91 -2.79 13.07
N ARG A 59 13.37 -3.77 13.81
CA ARG A 59 12.53 -4.82 13.20
C ARG A 59 11.29 -4.24 12.52
N ARG A 60 10.63 -3.24 13.13
CA ARG A 60 9.46 -2.57 12.54
C ARG A 60 9.83 -1.79 11.27
N ILE A 61 10.97 -1.09 11.30
CA ILE A 61 11.51 -0.39 10.11
C ILE A 61 11.68 -1.38 8.96
N ARG A 62 12.35 -2.52 9.20
CA ARG A 62 12.58 -3.52 8.14
C ARG A 62 11.29 -4.06 7.54
N ALA A 63 10.32 -4.43 8.38
CA ALA A 63 9.04 -4.92 7.92
C ALA A 63 8.24 -3.86 7.15
N PHE A 64 8.28 -2.61 7.62
CA PHE A 64 7.63 -1.48 6.95
C PHE A 64 8.25 -1.20 5.56
N VAL A 65 9.59 -1.16 5.48
CA VAL A 65 10.29 -0.94 4.21
C VAL A 65 10.02 -2.08 3.23
N GLU A 66 10.06 -3.34 3.69
CA GLU A 66 9.74 -4.51 2.86
C GLU A 66 8.31 -4.46 2.32
N GLU A 67 7.33 -4.11 3.16
CA GLU A 67 5.93 -3.99 2.72
C GLU A 67 5.74 -2.86 1.71
N LEU A 68 6.35 -1.69 1.96
CA LEU A 68 6.28 -0.53 1.08
C LEU A 68 6.90 -0.82 -0.30
N GLU A 69 8.08 -1.45 -0.31
CA GLU A 69 8.75 -1.86 -1.55
C GLU A 69 7.95 -2.90 -2.32
N ASN A 70 7.36 -3.89 -1.62
CA ASN A 70 6.51 -4.89 -2.25
C ASN A 70 5.27 -4.25 -2.88
N HIS A 71 4.63 -3.33 -2.16
CA HIS A 71 3.46 -2.61 -2.64
C HIS A 71 3.78 -1.81 -3.92
N HIS A 72 4.78 -0.92 -3.89
CA HIS A 72 5.17 -0.13 -5.07
C HIS A 72 5.64 -1.02 -6.23
N ARG A 73 6.37 -2.10 -5.93
CA ARG A 73 6.75 -3.08 -6.95
C ARG A 73 5.54 -3.68 -7.65
N SER A 74 4.47 -3.97 -6.91
CA SER A 74 3.26 -4.52 -7.51
C SER A 74 2.67 -3.55 -8.54
N GLU A 75 2.75 -2.25 -8.27
CA GLU A 75 2.24 -1.19 -9.13
C GLU A 75 3.13 -0.97 -10.35
N ASP A 76 4.43 -0.77 -10.12
CA ASP A 76 5.39 -0.44 -11.17
C ASP A 76 5.62 -1.58 -12.16
N VAL A 77 5.55 -2.83 -11.67
CA VAL A 77 5.84 -4.01 -12.49
C VAL A 77 4.58 -4.56 -13.15
N PHE A 78 3.42 -4.47 -12.48
CA PHE A 78 2.20 -5.15 -12.96
C PHE A 78 1.07 -4.17 -13.25
N PHE A 79 0.62 -3.38 -12.27
CA PHE A 79 -0.63 -2.62 -12.43
C PHE A 79 -0.51 -1.41 -13.35
N PHE A 80 0.44 -0.49 -13.12
CA PHE A 80 0.56 0.71 -13.94
C PHE A 80 0.93 0.41 -15.40
N PRO A 81 1.86 -0.52 -15.70
CA PRO A 81 2.09 -0.97 -17.06
C PRO A 81 0.81 -1.53 -17.71
N ALA A 82 0.02 -2.32 -16.99
CA ALA A 82 -1.22 -2.87 -17.53
C ALA A 82 -2.29 -1.80 -17.79
N PHE A 83 -2.41 -0.78 -16.93
CA PHE A 83 -3.29 0.36 -17.15
C PHE A 83 -2.91 1.12 -18.42
N ARG A 84 -1.61 1.36 -18.63
CA ARG A 84 -1.07 1.98 -19.85
C ARG A 84 -1.32 1.11 -21.09
N ALA A 85 -1.06 -0.20 -20.98
CA ALA A 85 -1.21 -1.15 -22.07
C ALA A 85 -2.66 -1.39 -22.49
N ALA A 86 -3.63 -1.17 -21.60
CA ALA A 86 -5.05 -1.29 -21.93
C ALA A 86 -5.51 -0.30 -23.02
N GLY A 87 -4.77 0.81 -23.23
CA GLY A 87 -5.03 1.77 -24.31
C GLY A 87 -6.28 2.64 -24.11
N ARG A 88 -6.75 2.76 -22.87
CA ARG A 88 -8.00 3.46 -22.51
C ARG A 88 -7.77 4.74 -21.69
N LEU A 89 -6.52 5.08 -21.42
CA LEU A 89 -6.16 6.21 -20.58
C LEU A 89 -6.45 7.54 -21.29
N ARG A 90 -6.97 8.49 -20.53
CA ARG A 90 -7.01 9.91 -20.91
C ARG A 90 -5.67 10.55 -20.58
N SER A 91 -5.42 11.75 -21.12
CA SER A 91 -4.20 12.50 -20.82
C SER A 91 -4.00 12.77 -19.33
N THR A 92 -5.09 12.99 -18.59
CA THR A 92 -5.06 13.17 -17.13
C THR A 92 -4.67 11.90 -16.39
N ASP A 93 -5.05 10.73 -16.90
CA ASP A 93 -4.73 9.45 -16.27
C ASP A 93 -3.25 9.10 -16.51
N ILE A 94 -2.72 9.42 -17.70
CA ILE A 94 -1.28 9.30 -18.01
C ILE A 94 -0.46 10.20 -17.09
N ALA A 95 -0.80 11.49 -17.00
CA ALA A 95 -0.10 12.43 -16.14
C ALA A 95 -0.16 12.03 -14.66
N PHE A 96 -1.29 11.45 -14.23
CA PHE A 96 -1.43 10.90 -12.87
C PHE A 96 -0.46 9.74 -12.63
N LEU A 97 -0.40 8.76 -13.53
CA LEU A 97 0.50 7.60 -13.40
C LEU A 97 1.98 8.00 -13.47
N ASP A 98 2.35 8.91 -14.37
CA ASP A 98 3.72 9.40 -14.48
C ASP A 98 4.16 10.11 -13.19
N ALA A 99 3.24 10.86 -12.56
CA ALA A 99 3.51 11.46 -11.26
C ALA A 99 3.67 10.42 -10.14
N ARG A 100 3.00 9.25 -10.21
CA ARG A 100 3.22 8.15 -9.24
C ARG A 100 4.61 7.54 -9.41
N ASP A 101 5.01 7.28 -10.66
CA ASP A 101 6.35 6.76 -10.97
C ASP A 101 7.45 7.68 -10.37
N ASP A 102 7.32 9.00 -10.54
CA ASP A 102 8.26 9.99 -9.98
C ASP A 102 8.25 10.01 -8.44
N GLU A 103 7.07 9.88 -7.81
CA GLU A 103 6.94 9.83 -6.35
C GLU A 103 7.54 8.55 -5.76
N HIS A 104 7.39 7.41 -6.44
CA HIS A 104 8.01 6.13 -6.03
C HIS A 104 9.52 6.25 -5.91
N VAL A 105 10.18 6.99 -6.81
CA VAL A 105 11.64 7.25 -6.73
C VAL A 105 12.01 7.93 -5.41
N VAL A 106 11.25 8.96 -5.01
CA VAL A 106 11.50 9.71 -3.77
C VAL A 106 11.22 8.85 -2.55
N ILE A 107 10.11 8.12 -2.55
CA ILE A 107 9.69 7.28 -1.43
C ILE A 107 10.70 6.16 -1.18
N VAL A 108 11.14 5.47 -2.23
CA VAL A 108 12.11 4.36 -2.13
C VAL A 108 13.45 4.87 -1.61
N ARG A 109 13.94 6.02 -2.10
CA ARG A 109 15.17 6.62 -1.55
C ARG A 109 15.07 6.85 -0.04
N LEU A 110 13.97 7.44 0.43
CA LEU A 110 13.75 7.69 1.86
C LEU A 110 13.64 6.38 2.66
N ALA A 111 13.00 5.35 2.09
CA ALA A 111 12.89 4.03 2.69
C ALA A 111 14.27 3.34 2.83
N GLU A 112 15.12 3.43 1.80
CA GLU A 112 16.50 2.92 1.83
C GLU A 112 17.35 3.65 2.89
N GLU A 113 17.23 4.99 2.98
CA GLU A 113 17.91 5.79 4.00
C GLU A 113 17.48 5.38 5.42
N LEU A 114 16.17 5.17 5.62
CA LEU A 114 15.61 4.71 6.88
C LEU A 114 16.10 3.29 7.23
N GLN A 115 16.11 2.38 6.26
CA GLN A 115 16.59 1.02 6.42
C GLN A 115 18.08 0.98 6.81
N ALA A 116 18.90 1.83 6.20
CA ALA A 116 20.34 1.95 6.51
C ALA A 116 20.60 2.43 7.95
N LEU A 117 19.65 3.08 8.61
CA LEU A 117 19.76 3.39 10.05
C LEU A 117 19.71 2.14 10.93
N THR A 118 19.10 1.04 10.46
CA THR A 118 18.97 -0.19 11.25
C THR A 118 20.30 -0.96 11.38
N GLU A 119 21.28 -0.63 10.55
CA GLU A 119 22.59 -1.30 10.50
C GLU A 119 23.69 -0.52 11.26
N ARG A 120 23.42 0.74 11.63
CA ARG A 120 24.42 1.64 12.18
C ARG A 120 24.17 1.90 13.66
N THR A 121 25.21 1.76 14.48
CA THR A 121 25.17 2.26 15.86
C THR A 121 25.50 3.74 15.84
N ARG A 122 24.52 4.62 16.07
CA ARG A 122 24.69 6.08 16.00
C ARG A 122 24.27 6.77 17.28
N SER A 123 25.15 7.63 17.80
CA SER A 123 24.73 8.74 18.66
C SER A 123 23.75 9.59 17.86
N ASN A 124 22.49 9.73 18.30
CA ASN A 124 21.36 10.36 17.59
C ASN A 124 20.41 9.44 16.78
N TRP A 125 20.55 8.10 16.85
CA TRP A 125 19.70 7.16 16.09
C TRP A 125 18.21 7.52 16.16
N ALA A 126 17.68 7.76 17.36
CA ALA A 126 16.27 8.08 17.57
C ALA A 126 15.84 9.37 16.83
N ALA A 127 16.66 10.42 16.88
CA ALA A 127 16.36 11.67 16.18
C ALA A 127 16.38 11.48 14.65
N SER A 128 17.32 10.68 14.14
CA SER A 128 17.42 10.38 12.71
C SER A 128 16.22 9.57 12.22
N VAL A 129 15.81 8.53 12.97
CA VAL A 129 14.61 7.73 12.65
C VAL A 129 13.37 8.61 12.64
N ARG A 130 13.18 9.47 13.65
CA ARG A 130 12.02 10.39 13.71
C ARG A 130 11.99 11.33 12.52
N SER A 131 13.12 11.92 12.14
CA SER A 131 13.21 12.82 10.99
C SER A 131 12.80 12.11 9.70
N LEU A 132 13.44 10.97 9.40
CA LEU A 132 13.19 10.23 8.15
C LEU A 132 11.78 9.65 8.09
N ILE A 133 11.25 9.06 9.17
CA ILE A 133 9.90 8.50 9.13
C ILE A 133 8.83 9.58 9.02
N THR A 134 9.06 10.78 9.57
CA THR A 134 8.15 11.91 9.39
C THR A 134 8.18 12.42 7.94
N GLU A 135 9.36 12.59 7.35
CA GLU A 135 9.49 13.01 5.95
C GLU A 135 8.88 11.99 4.99
N LEU A 136 9.24 10.71 5.16
CA LEU A 136 8.68 9.61 4.37
C LEU A 136 7.16 9.51 4.53
N GLY A 137 6.66 9.61 5.77
CA GLY A 137 5.21 9.61 6.03
C GLY A 137 4.47 10.74 5.32
N GLN A 138 5.04 11.95 5.27
CA GLN A 138 4.42 13.09 4.58
C GLN A 138 4.30 12.87 3.07
N VAL A 139 5.37 12.38 2.43
CA VAL A 139 5.37 12.10 1.00
C VAL A 139 4.43 10.92 0.68
N ALA A 140 4.53 9.83 1.44
CA ALA A 140 3.71 8.64 1.25
C ALA A 140 2.22 8.91 1.50
N ASP A 141 1.85 9.70 2.52
CA ASP A 141 0.45 10.01 2.80
C ASP A 141 -0.21 10.81 1.66
N ALA A 142 0.51 11.79 1.11
CA ALA A 142 0.03 12.56 -0.03
C ALA A 142 -0.12 11.68 -1.28
N HIS A 143 0.86 10.80 -1.50
CA HIS A 143 0.86 9.81 -2.58
C HIS A 143 -0.36 8.88 -2.47
N PHE A 144 -0.52 8.19 -1.34
CA PHE A 144 -1.64 7.28 -1.06
C PHE A 144 -3.00 7.97 -1.19
N ALA A 145 -3.14 9.19 -0.67
CA ALA A 145 -4.40 9.91 -0.72
C ALA A 145 -4.82 10.22 -2.17
N ALA A 146 -3.87 10.60 -3.02
CA ALA A 146 -4.14 10.85 -4.43
C ALA A 146 -4.52 9.57 -5.19
N GLU A 147 -3.89 8.44 -4.88
CA GLU A 147 -4.28 7.15 -5.45
C GLU A 147 -5.67 6.70 -5.01
N GLU A 148 -5.96 6.75 -3.71
CA GLU A 148 -7.28 6.42 -3.18
C GLU A 148 -8.38 7.32 -3.78
N GLN A 149 -8.05 8.60 -4.04
CA GLN A 149 -8.97 9.54 -4.66
C GLN A 149 -9.21 9.27 -6.14
N VAL A 150 -8.17 8.87 -6.89
CA VAL A 150 -8.24 8.71 -8.35
C VAL A 150 -8.62 7.29 -8.74
N LEU A 151 -7.96 6.27 -8.19
CA LEU A 151 -8.12 4.85 -8.53
C LEU A 151 -9.37 4.21 -7.89
N THR A 152 -10.47 4.96 -7.85
CA THR A 152 -11.77 4.43 -7.41
C THR A 152 -12.25 3.30 -8.33
N PRO A 153 -13.11 2.37 -7.87
CA PRO A 153 -13.59 1.27 -8.72
C PRO A 153 -14.23 1.74 -10.03
N ARG A 154 -14.97 2.86 -9.98
CA ARG A 154 -15.59 3.47 -11.17
C ARG A 154 -14.53 3.98 -12.15
N HIS A 155 -13.52 4.70 -11.65
CA HIS A 155 -12.47 5.26 -12.50
C HIS A 155 -11.57 4.16 -13.10
N LEU A 156 -11.25 3.13 -12.31
CA LEU A 156 -10.52 1.96 -12.79
C LEU A 156 -11.26 1.25 -13.94
N ALA A 157 -12.60 1.19 -13.90
CA ALA A 157 -13.39 0.61 -15.00
C ALA A 157 -13.30 1.42 -16.30
N GLU A 158 -12.93 2.70 -16.23
CA GLU A 158 -12.61 3.52 -17.40
C GLU A 158 -11.22 3.15 -17.95
N MET A 159 -10.23 2.92 -17.07
CA MET A 159 -8.83 2.63 -17.42
C MET A 159 -8.56 1.19 -17.88
N ILE A 160 -9.19 0.19 -17.26
CA ILE A 160 -8.92 -1.25 -17.50
C ILE A 160 -10.20 -2.07 -17.33
N THR A 161 -10.42 -3.08 -18.17
CA THR A 161 -11.59 -3.97 -18.02
C THR A 161 -11.41 -4.95 -16.85
N GLN A 162 -12.51 -5.52 -16.36
CA GLN A 162 -12.45 -6.55 -15.30
C GLN A 162 -11.60 -7.76 -15.71
N GLY A 163 -11.74 -8.24 -16.96
CA GLY A 163 -10.98 -9.37 -17.47
C GLY A 163 -9.47 -9.09 -17.50
N GLN A 164 -9.09 -7.92 -18.03
CA GLN A 164 -7.68 -7.49 -18.04
C GLN A 164 -7.13 -7.38 -16.61
N LEU A 165 -7.86 -6.79 -15.67
CA LEU A 165 -7.39 -6.67 -14.28
C LEU A 165 -7.21 -8.05 -13.61
N VAL A 166 -8.09 -9.02 -13.88
CA VAL A 166 -7.92 -10.41 -13.42
C VAL A 166 -6.66 -11.04 -14.01
N ASP A 167 -6.34 -10.75 -15.28
CA ASP A 167 -5.13 -11.25 -15.92
C ASP A 167 -3.87 -10.64 -15.27
N VAL A 168 -3.90 -9.36 -14.87
CA VAL A 168 -2.81 -8.72 -14.10
C VAL A 168 -2.56 -9.45 -12.78
N TYR A 169 -3.61 -9.75 -12.01
CA TYR A 169 -3.46 -10.54 -10.78
C TYR A 169 -2.86 -11.92 -11.02
N ARG A 170 -3.27 -12.59 -12.10
CA ARG A 170 -2.72 -13.90 -12.47
C ARG A 170 -1.23 -13.78 -12.82
N GLU A 171 -0.87 -12.78 -13.62
CA GLU A 171 0.50 -12.51 -14.02
C GLU A 171 1.38 -12.19 -12.81
N MET A 172 0.90 -11.33 -11.90
CA MET A 172 1.58 -11.01 -10.65
C MET A 172 1.85 -12.28 -9.84
N GLY A 173 0.84 -13.14 -9.63
CA GLY A 173 1.01 -14.39 -8.89
C GLY A 173 1.99 -15.37 -9.54
N GLN A 174 2.07 -15.41 -10.87
CA GLN A 174 2.98 -16.29 -11.61
C GLN A 174 4.42 -15.78 -11.64
N ASN A 175 4.60 -14.46 -11.63
CA ASN A 175 5.88 -13.82 -11.89
C ASN A 175 6.46 -13.06 -10.69
N TRP A 176 5.79 -13.03 -9.53
CA TRP A 176 6.25 -12.31 -8.33
C TRP A 176 7.70 -12.63 -7.96
N ASN A 177 8.07 -13.91 -7.94
CA ASN A 177 9.43 -14.35 -7.59
C ASN A 177 10.42 -14.26 -8.75
N ARG A 178 9.96 -13.97 -9.98
CA ARG A 178 10.79 -13.93 -11.20
C ARG A 178 11.15 -12.51 -11.61
N SER A 179 10.37 -11.51 -11.19
CA SER A 179 10.78 -10.12 -11.39
C SER A 179 12.05 -9.85 -10.56
N THR A 180 12.96 -9.08 -11.13
CA THR A 180 14.20 -8.66 -10.46
C THR A 180 13.84 -7.97 -9.13
N PRO A 181 14.66 -8.10 -8.06
CA PRO A 181 14.48 -7.31 -6.85
C PRO A 181 14.27 -5.85 -7.25
N TYR A 182 13.30 -5.19 -6.62
CA TYR A 182 12.99 -3.80 -6.91
C TYR A 182 14.27 -2.98 -6.68
N ARG A 183 14.84 -2.49 -7.78
CA ARG A 183 15.99 -1.59 -7.81
C ARG A 183 15.63 -0.54 -8.82
N LEU A 184 15.45 0.69 -8.35
CA LEU A 184 15.29 1.84 -9.24
C LEU A 184 16.47 1.85 -10.23
N ARG A 185 16.16 1.98 -11.51
CA ARG A 185 17.16 2.14 -12.58
C ARG A 185 17.64 3.57 -12.64
#